data_AF-A0A1F3ABU8-F1
#
_entry.id   AF-A0A1F3ABU8-F1
#
_cell.length_a   1.000
_cell.length_b   1.000
_cell.length_c   1.000
_cell.angle_alpha   90.00
_cell.angle_beta   90.00
_cell.angle_gamma   90.00
#
_symmetry.space_group_name_H-M   'P 1'
#
loop_
_entity.id
_entity.type
_entity.pdbx_description
1 polymer ?
#
loop_
_entity_poly.entity_id
_entity_poly.type
_entity_poly.pdbx_seq_one_letter_code
_entity_poly.pdbx_strand_id
1 'polypeptide(L)'
;MKMNSAQIERTLHQLQAEAIPAEHPVMPQLERLFGEHTYFLDGNGLNIVEPVEAEQSDGQRGVVVNIASWADASTASLEPHPPEATELVIDLEIDLRH
;
A
#
# COMPACT_ATOMS: atom_id res chain seq x y z
N MET A 1 2.60 3.64 -6.51
CA MET A 1 1.57 4.09 -7.48
C MET A 1 0.30 4.62 -6.78
N LYS A 2 -0.56 5.39 -7.48
CA LYS A 2 -1.92 5.72 -7.00
C LYS A 2 -2.94 4.68 -7.52
N MET A 3 -3.68 4.07 -6.60
CA MET A 3 -4.70 3.08 -6.91
C MET A 3 -6.07 3.73 -7.06
N ASN A 4 -6.92 3.20 -7.94
CA ASN A 4 -8.32 3.60 -8.01
C ASN A 4 -9.16 2.91 -6.92
N SER A 5 -10.39 3.36 -6.70
CA SER A 5 -11.25 2.84 -5.63
C SER A 5 -11.46 1.31 -5.68
N ALA A 6 -11.64 0.74 -6.87
CA ALA A 6 -11.84 -0.71 -7.02
C ALA A 6 -10.55 -1.49 -6.73
N GLN A 7 -9.38 -0.97 -7.11
CA GLN A 7 -8.08 -1.53 -6.72
C GLN A 7 -7.87 -1.45 -5.21
N ILE A 8 -8.27 -0.34 -4.57
CA ILE A 8 -8.18 -0.16 -3.12
C ILE A 8 -9.02 -1.22 -2.41
N GLU A 9 -10.31 -1.34 -2.75
CA GLU A 9 -11.20 -2.34 -2.15
C GLU A 9 -10.65 -3.76 -2.33
N ARG A 10 -10.16 -4.08 -3.52
CA ARG A 10 -9.52 -5.36 -3.84
C ARG A 10 -8.28 -5.63 -2.97
N THR A 11 -7.46 -4.60 -2.74
CA THR A 11 -6.32 -4.68 -1.83
C THR A 11 -6.78 -4.92 -0.40
N LEU A 12 -7.75 -4.15 0.11
CA LEU A 12 -8.26 -4.30 1.48
C LEU A 12 -8.89 -5.67 1.75
N HIS A 13 -9.41 -6.34 0.72
CA HIS A 13 -9.90 -7.71 0.82
C HIS A 13 -8.79 -8.77 0.96
N GLN A 14 -7.59 -8.48 0.47
CA GLN A 14 -6.45 -9.41 0.45
C GLN A 14 -5.40 -9.07 1.51
N LEU A 15 -5.25 -7.79 1.79
CA LEU A 15 -4.39 -7.19 2.80
C LEU A 15 -5.26 -6.77 3.98
N GLN A 16 -5.00 -7.34 5.16
CA GLN A 16 -5.68 -7.00 6.41
C GLN A 16 -5.20 -5.62 6.93
N ALA A 17 -5.49 -4.57 6.17
CA ALA A 17 -5.08 -3.20 6.40
C ALA A 17 -6.25 -2.23 6.25
N GLU A 18 -6.01 -0.97 6.59
CA GLU A 18 -6.90 0.16 6.34
C GLU A 18 -6.24 1.10 5.33
N ALA A 19 -7.00 1.57 4.34
CA ALA A 19 -6.51 2.58 3.40
C ALA A 19 -6.58 3.97 4.03
N ILE A 20 -5.50 4.73 3.93
CA ILE A 20 -5.47 6.14 4.36
C ILE A 20 -6.16 6.98 3.28
N PRO A 21 -7.27 7.69 3.58
CA PRO A 21 -7.95 8.52 2.61
C PRO A 21 -7.05 9.64 2.10
N ALA A 22 -7.20 10.01 0.82
CA ALA A 22 -6.43 11.11 0.21
C ALA A 22 -6.63 12.47 0.91
N GLU A 23 -7.76 12.65 1.60
CA GLU A 23 -8.10 13.86 2.37
C GLU A 23 -7.55 13.84 3.81
N HIS A 24 -6.86 12.77 4.22
CA HIS A 24 -6.33 12.66 5.57
C HIS A 24 -5.23 13.70 5.84
N PRO A 25 -5.19 14.38 7.00
CA PRO A 25 -4.22 15.44 7.29
C PRO A 25 -2.75 14.99 7.26
N VAL A 26 -2.49 13.68 7.35
CA VAL A 26 -1.14 13.10 7.25
C VAL A 26 -0.64 12.98 5.79
N MET A 27 -1.54 13.02 4.80
CA MET A 27 -1.20 12.76 3.40
C MET A 27 -0.10 13.70 2.86
N PRO A 28 -0.14 15.03 3.08
CA PRO A 28 0.93 15.91 2.60
C PRO A 28 2.31 15.57 3.19
N GLN A 29 2.35 15.01 4.40
CA GLN A 29 3.60 14.56 5.01
C GLN A 29 4.08 13.25 4.39
N LEU A 30 3.20 12.29 4.20
CA LEU A 30 3.53 11.01 3.56
C LEU A 30 4.01 11.24 2.13
N GLU A 31 3.31 12.07 1.36
CA GLU A 31 3.69 12.41 -0.01
C GLU A 31 5.05 13.10 -0.10
N ARG A 32 5.40 13.90 0.91
CA ARG A 32 6.73 14.54 0.99
C ARG A 32 7.85 13.54 1.29
N LEU A 33 7.57 12.51 2.08
CA LEU A 33 8.58 11.54 2.53
C LEU A 33 8.76 10.40 1.53
N PHE A 34 7.65 9.86 1.02
CA PHE A 34 7.63 8.63 0.24
C PHE A 34 7.08 8.83 -1.19
N GLY A 35 6.59 10.03 -1.52
CA GLY A 35 6.05 10.34 -2.85
C GLY A 35 4.54 10.07 -2.96
N GLU A 36 4.02 10.19 -4.18
CA GLU A 36 2.59 10.02 -4.42
C GLU A 36 2.17 8.55 -4.51
N HIS A 37 1.63 8.01 -3.42
CA HIS A 37 1.17 6.61 -3.33
C HIS A 37 -0.21 6.52 -2.66
N THR A 38 -0.87 5.38 -2.85
CA THR A 38 -1.94 4.95 -1.95
C THR A 38 -1.31 4.24 -0.75
N TYR A 39 -1.63 4.71 0.45
CA TYR A 39 -1.04 4.23 1.70
C TYR A 39 -2.02 3.32 2.46
N PHE A 40 -1.49 2.24 3.01
CA PHE A 40 -2.22 1.24 3.78
C PHE A 40 -1.58 1.07 5.15
N LEU A 41 -2.38 1.08 6.20
CA LEU A 41 -1.93 0.89 7.57
C LEU A 41 -2.37 -0.49 8.06
N ASP A 42 -1.42 -1.31 8.52
CA ASP A 42 -1.68 -2.64 9.07
C ASP A 42 -0.98 -2.83 10.43
N GLY A 43 -1.05 -4.05 10.97
CA GLY A 43 -0.40 -4.40 12.23
C GLY A 43 1.13 -4.33 12.19
N ASN A 44 1.76 -4.27 11.01
CA ASN A 44 3.20 -4.18 10.83
C ASN A 44 3.66 -2.72 10.67
N GLY A 45 2.83 -1.87 10.08
CA GLY A 45 3.08 -0.45 9.95
C GLY A 45 2.42 0.16 8.72
N LEU A 46 3.15 1.04 8.05
CA LEU A 46 2.73 1.72 6.84
C LEU A 46 3.25 0.98 5.60
N ASN A 47 2.33 0.70 4.70
CA ASN A 47 2.56 -0.07 3.50
C ASN A 47 2.06 0.69 2.27
N ILE A 48 2.66 0.39 1.13
CA ILE A 48 2.20 0.78 -0.21
C ILE A 48 2.12 -0.48 -1.07
N VAL A 49 1.45 -0.37 -2.21
CA VAL A 49 1.46 -1.42 -3.23
C VAL A 49 2.20 -0.90 -4.45
N GLU A 50 3.22 -1.63 -4.88
CA GLU A 50 3.95 -1.35 -6.11
C GLU A 50 3.63 -2.42 -7.17
N PRO A 51 3.40 -2.04 -8.43
CA PRO A 51 3.08 -2.99 -9.49
C PRO A 51 4.29 -3.88 -9.77
N VAL A 52 4.06 -5.17 -9.97
CA VAL A 52 5.12 -6.08 -10.40
C VAL A 52 5.31 -5.90 -11.90
N GLU A 53 6.37 -5.22 -12.31
CA GLU A 53 6.79 -5.09 -13.71
C GLU A 53 7.33 -6.44 -14.23
N ALA A 54 6.46 -7.44 -14.36
CA ALA A 54 6.74 -8.60 -15.20
C ALA A 54 6.24 -8.27 -16.61
N GLU A 55 7.08 -8.49 -17.64
CA GLU A 55 6.81 -8.19 -19.07
C GLU A 55 5.51 -8.81 -19.65
N GLN A 56 4.72 -9.53 -18.85
CA GLN A 56 3.51 -10.25 -19.23
C GLN A 56 2.32 -9.99 -18.29
N SER A 57 2.50 -9.25 -17.20
CA SER A 57 1.44 -8.88 -16.27
C SER A 57 1.22 -7.38 -16.41
N ASP A 58 0.09 -6.98 -16.99
CA ASP A 58 -0.29 -5.60 -17.33
C ASP A 58 -0.52 -4.71 -16.08
N GLY A 59 0.40 -4.72 -15.11
CA GLY A 59 0.16 -4.16 -13.77
C GLY A 59 -0.93 -4.89 -12.99
N GLN A 60 -1.30 -6.10 -13.41
CA GLN A 60 -2.39 -6.89 -12.82
C GLN A 60 -2.09 -7.42 -11.42
N ARG A 61 -0.83 -7.37 -10.99
CA ARG A 61 -0.36 -7.78 -9.68
C ARG A 61 0.51 -6.71 -9.07
N GLY A 62 0.37 -6.52 -7.76
CA GLY A 62 1.21 -5.63 -6.97
C GLY A 62 1.84 -6.36 -5.81
N VAL A 63 3.06 -5.98 -5.45
CA VAL A 63 3.71 -6.43 -4.22
C VAL A 63 3.46 -5.39 -3.13
N VAL A 64 3.15 -5.86 -1.92
CA VAL A 64 3.07 -4.98 -0.76
C VAL A 64 4.48 -4.64 -0.31
N VAL A 65 4.76 -3.35 -0.18
CA VAL A 65 6.03 -2.81 0.26
C VAL A 65 5.81 -2.08 1.57
N ASN A 66 6.51 -2.51 2.62
CA ASN A 66 6.50 -1.83 3.90
C ASN A 66 7.53 -0.68 3.87
N ILE A 67 7.11 0.52 4.28
CA ILE A 67 7.92 1.74 4.21
C ILE A 67 8.09 2.43 5.56
N ALA A 68 7.31 2.02 6.55
CA ALA A 68 7.51 2.38 7.94
C ALA A 68 6.96 1.27 8.82
N SER A 69 7.65 0.99 9.92
CA SER A 69 7.26 -0.01 10.90
C SER A 69 6.87 0.66 12.22
N TRP A 70 6.04 0.01 13.03
CA TRP A 70 5.72 0.51 14.37
C TRP A 70 6.97 0.46 15.28
N ALA A 71 7.35 1.61 15.85
CA ALA A 71 8.53 1.76 16.72
C ALA A 71 8.36 1.07 18.08
N ASP A 72 7.10 0.88 18.50
CA ASP A 72 6.75 0.29 19.79
C ASP A 72 5.52 -0.61 19.70
N ALA A 73 5.39 -1.51 20.67
CA ALA A 73 4.21 -2.37 20.82
C ALA A 73 2.92 -1.58 21.17
N SER A 74 3.03 -0.26 21.35
CA SER A 74 1.90 0.63 21.64
C SER A 74 1.30 1.23 20.36
N THR A 75 1.84 0.93 19.17
CA THR A 75 1.39 1.47 17.87
C THR A 75 1.30 2.99 17.86
N ALA A 76 2.12 3.68 18.66
CA ALA A 76 2.01 5.12 18.85
C ALA A 76 2.88 5.93 17.87
N SER A 77 3.92 5.31 17.31
CA SER A 77 4.85 5.96 16.41
C SER A 77 5.27 5.04 15.26
N LEU A 78 5.20 5.56 14.03
CA LEU A 78 5.75 4.92 12.84
C LEU A 78 7.17 5.42 12.61
N GLU A 79 8.11 4.50 12.45
CA GLU A 79 9.49 4.79 12.08
C GLU A 79 9.71 4.50 10.60
N PRO A 80 9.95 5.53 9.77
CA PRO A 80 10.34 5.35 8.37
C PRO A 80 11.62 4.56 8.22
N HIS A 81 11.67 3.69 7.22
CA HIS A 81 12.87 2.95 6.83
C HIS A 81 12.95 2.83 5.31
N PRO A 82 14.08 2.33 4.76
CA PRO A 82 14.14 2.00 3.34
C PRO A 82 13.00 1.04 2.95
N PRO A 83 12.38 1.16 1.76
CA PRO A 83 11.28 0.31 1.36
C PRO A 83 11.66 -1.17 1.35
N GLU A 84 10.86 -2.01 2.01
CA GLU A 84 11.06 -3.45 2.12
C GLU A 84 9.90 -4.19 1.45
N ALA A 85 10.19 -4.86 0.32
CA ALA A 85 9.20 -5.68 -0.36
C ALA A 85 8.85 -6.89 0.50
N THR A 86 7.58 -7.07 0.77
CA THR A 86 7.07 -8.23 1.50
C THR A 86 6.84 -9.41 0.55
N GLU A 87 6.60 -10.59 1.10
CA GLU A 87 6.21 -11.77 0.32
C GLU A 87 4.72 -11.72 -0.12
N LEU A 88 3.98 -10.67 0.26
CA LEU A 88 2.56 -10.54 -0.04
C LEU A 88 2.36 -9.90 -1.42
N VAL A 89 1.76 -10.67 -2.32
CA VAL A 89 1.35 -10.24 -3.66
C VAL A 89 -0.17 -10.13 -3.70
N ILE A 90 -0.65 -9.00 -4.20
CA ILE A 90 -2.07 -8.64 -4.31
C ILE A 90 -2.46 -8.69 -5.79
N ASP A 91 -3.54 -9.39 -6.12
CA ASP A 91 -4.13 -9.28 -7.45
C ASP A 91 -4.90 -7.95 -7.56
N LEU A 92 -4.47 -7.13 -8.51
CA LEU A 92 -5.01 -5.80 -8.84
C LEU A 92 -5.95 -5.83 -10.06
N GLU A 93 -6.06 -7.00 -10.71
CA GLU A 93 -7.03 -7.21 -11.78
C GLU A 93 -8.44 -6.91 -11.27
N ILE A 94 -9.04 -5.89 -11.85
CA ILE A 94 -10.47 -5.62 -11.74
C ILE A 94 -11.09 -6.42 -12.89
N ASP A 95 -11.74 -7.53 -12.58
CA ASP A 95 -12.47 -8.32 -13.57
C ASP A 95 -13.58 -7.44 -14.17
N LEU A 96 -13.28 -6.82 -15.31
CA LEU A 96 -14.23 -6.08 -16.15
C LEU A 96 -14.85 -7.04 -17.17
N ARG A 97 -15.30 -8.23 -16.74
CA ARG A 97 -16.04 -9.15 -17.60
C ARG A 97 -17.49 -9.25 -17.12
N HIS A 98 -18.32 -8.34 -17.62
CA HIS A 98 -19.76 -8.56 -17.76
C HIS A 98 -20.21 -8.20 -19.17
#